data_AF-A0A970B2C5-F1
#
_entry.id   AF-A0A970B2C5-F1
#
_cell.length_a   1.000
_cell.length_b   1.000
_cell.length_c   1.000
_cell.angle_alpha   90.00
_cell.angle_beta   90.00
_cell.angle_gamma   90.00
#
_symmetry.space_group_name_H-M   'P 1'
#
loop_
_entity.id
_entity.type
_entity.pdbx_description
1 polymer ?
#
loop_
_entity_poly.entity_id
_entity_poly.type
_entity_poly.pdbx_seq_one_letter_code
_entity_poly.pdbx_strand_id
1 'polypeptide(L)'
;MRKFIIERAIPEVGSLERDQLRDAAAKSNSVLRQLGPDIQWIESYVANDKTFCVYLAENEDIIRRHAEISGFPATKITEVRKTIDPTTAAA
;
A
#
# COMPACT_ATOMS: atom_id res chain seq x y z
N MET A 1 15.51 -0.66 -1.96
CA MET A 1 14.15 -1.01 -1.50
C MET A 1 13.58 -2.16 -2.32
N ARG A 2 12.84 -3.07 -1.68
CA ARG A 2 12.10 -4.20 -2.29
C ARG A 2 10.66 -3.78 -2.58
N LYS A 3 10.02 -4.38 -3.58
CA LYS A 3 8.61 -4.10 -3.91
C LYS A 3 7.69 -5.03 -3.13
N PHE A 4 6.61 -4.50 -2.58
CA PHE A 4 5.60 -5.23 -1.84
C PHE A 4 4.21 -4.90 -2.35
N ILE A 5 3.35 -5.91 -2.37
CA ILE A 5 1.90 -5.74 -2.53
C ILE A 5 1.26 -5.97 -1.16
N ILE A 6 0.44 -5.01 -0.75
CA ILE A 6 -0.21 -4.99 0.55
C ILE A 6 -1.71 -5.06 0.33
N GLU A 7 -2.36 -6.03 0.96
CA GLU A 7 -3.81 -6.12 1.00
C GLU A 7 -4.31 -5.54 2.32
N ARG A 8 -5.44 -4.83 2.25
CA ARG A 8 -6.15 -4.32 3.42
C ARG A 8 -7.63 -4.63 3.24
N ALA A 9 -8.20 -5.45 4.13
CA ALA A 9 -9.64 -5.66 4.15
C ALA A 9 -10.30 -4.47 4.85
N ILE A 10 -11.09 -3.72 4.10
CA ILE A 10 -11.81 -2.53 4.58
C ILE A 10 -13.19 -2.63 3.93
N PRO A 11 -14.22 -3.10 4.68
CA PRO A 11 -15.58 -3.24 4.14
C PRO A 11 -16.06 -1.94 3.51
N GLU A 12 -16.70 -2.05 2.34
CA GLU A 12 -17.32 -0.93 1.63
C GLU A 12 -16.35 0.22 1.27
N VAL A 13 -15.02 -0.02 1.28
CA VAL A 13 -14.03 1.00 0.93
C VAL A 13 -14.21 1.54 -0.51
N GLY A 14 -14.79 0.74 -1.40
CA GLY A 14 -15.12 1.13 -2.77
C GLY A 14 -16.25 2.14 -2.87
N SER A 15 -17.07 2.32 -1.83
CA SER A 15 -18.11 3.36 -1.79
C SER A 15 -17.64 4.66 -1.14
N LEU A 16 -16.36 4.76 -0.75
CA LEU A 16 -15.83 5.99 -0.19
C LEU A 16 -15.77 7.10 -1.23
N GLU A 17 -16.25 8.26 -0.84
CA GLU A 17 -16.22 9.46 -1.67
C GLU A 17 -14.80 10.04 -1.76
N ARG A 18 -14.61 10.88 -2.77
CA ARG A 18 -13.30 11.49 -3.09
C ARG A 18 -12.63 12.16 -1.89
N ASP A 19 -13.39 12.86 -1.06
CA ASP A 19 -12.86 13.55 0.12
C ASP A 19 -12.41 12.57 1.21
N GLN A 20 -13.13 11.46 1.41
CA GLN A 20 -12.73 10.42 2.36
C GLN A 20 -11.45 9.72 1.90
N LEU A 21 -11.33 9.43 0.60
CA LEU A 21 -10.11 8.88 0.00
C LEU A 21 -8.93 9.85 0.10
N ARG A 22 -9.17 11.16 -0.10
CA ARG A 22 -8.15 12.20 0.10
C ARG A 22 -7.63 12.22 1.53
N ASP A 23 -8.53 12.17 2.51
CA ASP A 23 -8.17 12.24 3.92
C ASP A 23 -7.40 10.98 4.36
N ALA A 24 -7.80 9.80 3.87
CA ALA A 24 -7.06 8.56 4.07
C ALA A 24 -5.64 8.62 3.47
N ALA A 25 -5.49 9.15 2.24
CA ALA A 25 -4.19 9.36 1.62
C ALA A 25 -3.33 10.36 2.40
N ALA A 26 -3.93 11.46 2.88
CA ALA A 26 -3.24 12.47 3.70
C ALA A 26 -2.71 11.87 5.02
N LYS A 27 -3.52 11.02 5.67
CA LYS A 27 -3.12 10.29 6.88
C LYS A 27 -1.96 9.33 6.59
N SER A 28 -2.04 8.54 5.52
CA SER A 28 -0.94 7.65 5.11
C SER A 28 0.35 8.42 4.87
N ASN A 29 0.27 9.54 4.12
CA ASN A 29 1.41 10.40 3.80
C ASN A 29 2.05 11.03 5.05
N SER A 30 1.26 11.36 6.07
CA SER A 30 1.82 11.91 7.32
C SER A 30 2.63 10.88 8.11
N VAL A 31 2.25 9.61 8.05
CA VAL A 31 2.98 8.50 8.68
C VAL A 31 4.23 8.15 7.89
N LEU A 32 4.17 8.12 6.55
CA LEU A 32 5.35 7.92 5.70
C LEU A 32 6.45 8.95 6.01
N ARG A 33 6.08 10.23 6.19
CA ARG A 33 7.03 11.28 6.60
C ARG A 33 7.69 11.03 7.96
N GLN A 34 7.04 10.30 8.88
CA GLN A 34 7.59 9.95 10.18
C GLN A 34 8.54 8.75 10.10
N LEU A 35 8.28 7.81 9.19
CA LEU A 35 9.08 6.59 9.01
C LEU A 35 10.32 6.81 8.14
N GLY A 36 10.38 7.92 7.39
CA GLY A 36 11.56 8.32 6.63
C GLY A 36 11.67 7.64 5.26
N PRO A 37 12.87 7.63 4.65
CA PRO A 37 13.07 7.24 3.26
C PRO A 37 13.04 5.72 3.01
N ASP A 38 13.01 4.91 4.07
CA ASP A 38 13.09 3.45 3.99
C ASP A 38 11.77 2.79 3.56
N ILE A 39 10.74 3.60 3.36
CA ILE A 39 9.42 3.21 2.87
C ILE A 39 8.86 4.27 1.93
N GLN A 40 8.32 3.82 0.80
CA GLN A 40 7.70 4.67 -0.20
C GLN A 40 6.40 4.02 -0.68
N TRP A 41 5.31 4.77 -0.59
CA TRP A 41 4.05 4.41 -1.23
C TRP A 41 4.09 4.79 -2.71
N ILE A 42 3.80 3.84 -3.60
CA ILE A 42 3.74 4.06 -5.05
C ILE A 42 2.32 4.39 -5.46
N GLU A 43 1.39 3.48 -5.19
CA GLU A 43 -0.03 3.65 -5.52
C GLU A 43 -0.92 2.68 -4.72
N SER A 44 -2.21 2.94 -4.74
CA SER A 44 -3.23 2.05 -4.18
C SER A 44 -4.39 1.90 -5.15
N TYR A 45 -4.90 0.69 -5.27
CA TYR A 45 -6.12 0.36 -5.98
C TYR A 45 -7.21 0.09 -4.95
N VAL A 46 -8.33 0.78 -5.08
CA VAL A 46 -9.52 0.61 -4.24
C VAL A 46 -10.49 -0.31 -4.98
N ALA A 47 -10.82 -1.44 -4.36
CA ALA A 47 -11.89 -2.34 -4.80
C ALA A 47 -13.08 -2.21 -3.83
N ASN A 48 -14.11 -3.05 -3.98
CA ASN A 48 -15.32 -2.96 -3.14
C ASN A 48 -15.02 -3.03 -1.63
N ASP A 49 -14.36 -4.10 -1.18
CA ASP A 49 -14.16 -4.39 0.27
C ASP A 49 -12.69 -4.51 0.67
N LYS A 50 -11.79 -4.05 -0.21
CA LYS A 50 -10.36 -4.09 0.04
C LYS A 50 -9.59 -3.08 -0.78
N THR A 51 -8.40 -2.75 -0.30
CA THR A 51 -7.42 -2.02 -1.09
C THR A 51 -6.19 -2.88 -1.36
N PHE A 52 -5.58 -2.67 -2.51
CA PHE A 52 -4.27 -3.21 -2.87
C PHE A 52 -3.29 -2.07 -2.98
N CYS A 53 -2.24 -2.05 -2.16
CA CYS A 53 -1.24 -1.01 -2.20
C CYS A 53 0.10 -1.55 -2.68
N VAL A 54 0.77 -0.79 -3.54
CA VAL A 54 2.13 -1.08 -3.99
C VAL A 54 3.10 -0.17 -3.25
N TYR A 55 4.02 -0.77 -2.51
CA TYR A 55 5.04 -0.07 -1.72
C TYR A 55 6.43 -0.52 -2.14
N LEU A 56 7.39 0.40 -2.08
CA LEU A 56 8.80 0.07 -1.98
C LEU A 56 9.20 0.20 -0.50
N ALA A 57 9.90 -0.78 0.05
CA ALA A 57 10.33 -0.73 1.44
C ALA A 57 11.65 -1.47 1.65
N GLU A 58 12.39 -1.15 2.70
CA GLU A 58 13.57 -1.92 3.07
C GLU A 58 13.21 -3.34 3.48
N ASN A 59 12.13 -3.55 4.24
CA ASN A 59 11.66 -4.83 4.74
C ASN A 59 10.14 -4.82 5.00
N GLU A 60 9.58 -5.95 5.43
CA GLU A 60 8.15 -6.06 5.76
C GLU A 60 7.78 -5.32 7.06
N ASP A 61 8.71 -5.26 8.03
CA ASP A 61 8.44 -4.68 9.36
C ASP A 61 8.12 -3.19 9.29
N ILE A 62 8.80 -2.43 8.44
CA ILE A 62 8.51 -1.00 8.27
C ILE A 62 7.11 -0.77 7.65
N ILE A 63 6.63 -1.69 6.80
CA ILE A 63 5.27 -1.66 6.26
C ILE A 63 4.25 -1.98 7.36
N ARG A 64 4.54 -2.98 8.21
CA ARG A 64 3.69 -3.29 9.38
C ARG A 64 3.60 -2.10 10.33
N ARG A 65 4.72 -1.42 10.57
CA ARG A 65 4.77 -0.22 11.41
C ARG A 65 3.98 0.94 10.82
N HIS A 66 4.06 1.15 9.50
CA HIS A 66 3.22 2.13 8.79
C HIS A 66 1.73 1.81 8.96
N ALA A 67 1.33 0.56 8.75
CA ALA A 67 -0.05 0.12 8.89
C ALA A 67 -0.60 0.36 10.32
N GLU A 68 0.21 0.06 11.34
CA GLU A 68 -0.14 0.28 12.74
C GLU A 68 -0.36 1.77 13.06
N ILE A 69 0.60 2.64 12.71
CA ILE A 69 0.54 4.07 13.04
C ILE A 69 -0.53 4.80 12.22
N SER A 70 -0.74 4.39 10.97
CA SER A 70 -1.73 5.01 10.09
C SER A 70 -3.17 4.67 10.46
N GLY A 71 -3.39 3.60 11.24
CA GLY A 71 -4.73 3.10 11.56
C GLY A 71 -5.36 2.28 10.43
N PHE A 72 -4.59 1.95 9.40
CA PHE A 72 -5.00 1.06 8.32
C PHE A 72 -4.23 -0.25 8.49
N PRO A 73 -4.79 -1.29 9.14
CA PRO A 73 -4.08 -2.55 9.31
C PRO A 73 -3.82 -3.22 7.96
N ALA A 74 -2.64 -3.80 7.79
CA ALA A 74 -2.32 -4.62 6.63
C ALA A 74 -2.76 -6.06 6.92
N THR A 75 -3.68 -6.60 6.12
CA THR A 75 -4.14 -7.99 6.29
C THR A 75 -3.15 -8.98 5.71
N LYS A 76 -2.50 -8.62 4.61
CA LYS A 76 -1.44 -9.42 3.99
C LYS A 76 -0.38 -8.50 3.40
N ILE A 77 0.88 -8.88 3.57
CA ILE A 77 2.02 -8.21 2.93
C ILE A 77 2.77 -9.29 2.15
N THR A 78 3.00 -9.05 0.86
CA THR A 78 3.67 -10.01 -0.02
C THR A 78 4.82 -9.32 -0.74
N GLU A 79 6.04 -9.82 -0.57
CA GLU A 79 7.19 -9.37 -1.34
C GLU A 79 7.04 -9.79 -2.81
N VAL A 80 7.12 -8.84 -3.72
CA VAL A 80 7.12 -9.07 -5.17
C VAL A 80 8.54 -9.40 -5.60
N ARG A 81 8.78 -10.68 -5.94
CA ARG A 81 10.09 -11.14 -6.40
C ARG A 81 10.37 -10.84 -7.87
N LYS A 82 9.33 -10.89 -8.71
CA LYS A 82 9.40 -10.65 -10.16
C LYS A 82 8.09 -10.00 -10.62
N THR A 83 8.17 -9.18 -11.66
CA THR A 83 7.01 -8.62 -12.36
C THR A 83 7.07 -9.12 -13.79
N ILE A 84 5.93 -9.57 -14.31
CA ILE A 84 5.75 -9.90 -15.71
C ILE A 84 4.60 -9.06 -16.24
N ASP A 85 4.69 -8.72 -17.51
CA ASP A 85 3.63 -8.04 -18.27
C ASP A 85 3.68 -8.57 -19.72
N PRO A 86 2.75 -8.16 -20.61
CA PRO A 86 2.74 -8.66 -21.99
C PRO A 86 4.06 -8.48 -22.76
N THR A 87 4.90 -7.48 -22.41
CA THR A 87 6.20 -7.25 -23.05
C THR A 87 7.25 -8.25 -22.62
N THR A 88 7.09 -8.86 -21.43
CA THR A 88 7.98 -9.94 -20.96
C THR A 88 7.95 -11.16 -21.87
N ALA A 89 6.85 -11.38 -22.62
CA ALA A 89 6.74 -12.49 -23.56
C ALA A 89 7.67 -12.37 -24.78
N ALA A 90 8.14 -11.16 -25.09
CA ALA A 90 9.00 -10.86 -26.23
C ALA A 90 10.43 -10.42 -25.82
N ALA A 91 10.73 -10.47 -24.51
CA ALA A 91 11.99 -9.97 -23.93
C ALA A 91 13.12 -11.02 -23.95
#